data_AF-A0A1F6EY02-F1
#
_entry.id   AF-A0A1F6EY02-F1
#
_cell.length_a   1.000
_cell.length_b   1.000
_cell.length_c   1.000
_cell.angle_alpha   90.00
_cell.angle_beta   90.00
_cell.angle_gamma   90.00
#
_symmetry.space_group_name_H-M   'P 1'
#
loop_
_entity.id
_entity.type
_entity.pdbx_description
1 polymer ?
#
loop_
_entity_poly.entity_id
_entity_poly.type
_entity_poly.pdbx_seq_one_letter_code
_entity_poly.pdbx_strand_id
1 'polypeptide(L)'
;MINITQLLKVTAVWISIVYVVCFAGVVLFPGIRPAFMQYALHTTVGLGENVMTIATFVSGLVIWNIIALLAVGLFAFLFNRIKT
;
A
#
# COMPACT_ATOMS: atom_id res chain seq x y z
N MET A 1 14.84 -19.50 -9.18
CA MET A 1 14.61 -19.28 -7.73
C MET A 1 14.86 -17.80 -7.46
N ILE A 2 13.84 -17.08 -6.99
CA ILE A 2 13.91 -15.63 -6.74
C ILE A 2 14.72 -15.33 -5.48
N ASN A 3 15.57 -14.30 -5.53
CA ASN A 3 16.26 -13.76 -4.36
C ASN A 3 15.28 -12.93 -3.52
N ILE A 4 14.82 -13.53 -2.41
CA ILE A 4 13.82 -12.93 -1.52
C ILE A 4 14.34 -11.63 -0.90
N THR A 5 15.60 -11.58 -0.45
CA THR A 5 16.15 -10.40 0.24
C THR A 5 16.21 -9.17 -0.67
N GLN A 6 16.71 -9.34 -1.90
CA GLN A 6 16.74 -8.24 -2.85
C GLN A 6 15.33 -7.78 -3.23
N LEU A 7 14.41 -8.74 -3.46
CA LEU A 7 13.03 -8.43 -3.81
C LEU A 7 12.33 -7.64 -2.69
N LEU A 8 12.45 -8.06 -1.43
CA LEU A 8 11.84 -7.36 -0.29
C LEU A 8 12.40 -5.94 -0.10
N LYS A 9 13.71 -5.72 -0.33
CA LYS A 9 14.30 -4.37 -0.29
C LYS A 9 13.71 -3.46 -1.37
N VAL A 10 13.62 -3.96 -2.61
CA VAL A 10 13.01 -3.21 -3.72
C VAL A 10 11.55 -2.91 -3.40
N THR A 11 10.80 -3.90 -2.89
CA THR A 11 9.40 -3.73 -2.48
C THR A 11 9.22 -2.65 -1.42
N ALA A 12 10.06 -2.61 -0.38
CA ALA A 12 9.97 -1.61 0.69
C ALA A 12 10.16 -0.18 0.16
N VAL A 13 11.16 0.03 -0.70
CA VAL A 13 11.42 1.35 -1.31
C VAL A 13 10.28 1.71 -2.25
N TRP A 14 9.88 0.78 -3.12
CA TRP A 14 8.83 1.01 -4.11
C TRP A 14 7.49 1.34 -3.46
N ILE A 15 7.03 0.54 -2.49
CA ILE A 15 5.73 0.77 -1.85
C ILE A 15 5.72 2.09 -1.07
N SER A 16 6.84 2.48 -0.47
CA SER A 16 6.96 3.76 0.22
C SER A 16 6.80 4.94 -0.75
N ILE A 17 7.45 4.89 -1.91
CA ILE A 17 7.32 5.92 -2.95
C ILE A 17 5.87 5.98 -3.46
N VAL A 18 5.29 4.83 -3.82
CA VAL A 18 3.92 4.73 -4.31
C VAL A 18 2.93 5.25 -3.28
N TYR A 19 3.09 4.90 -2.01
CA TYR A 19 2.22 5.37 -0.93
C TYR A 19 2.26 6.89 -0.81
N VAL A 20 3.44 7.51 -0.84
CA VAL A 20 3.59 8.97 -0.77
C VAL A 20 2.86 9.65 -1.93
N VAL A 21 3.05 9.16 -3.16
CA VAL A 21 2.40 9.71 -4.35
C VAL A 21 0.88 9.56 -4.26
N CYS A 22 0.38 8.39 -3.85
CA CYS A 22 -1.05 8.15 -3.68
C CYS A 22 -1.66 9.05 -2.60
N PHE A 23 -1.00 9.18 -1.44
CA PHE A 23 -1.48 10.02 -0.36
C PHE A 23 -1.54 11.49 -0.78
N ALA A 24 -0.48 11.98 -1.44
CA ALA A 24 -0.45 13.34 -1.99
C ALA A 24 -1.56 13.57 -3.01
N GLY A 25 -1.82 12.60 -3.90
CA GLY A 25 -2.93 12.67 -4.86
C GLY A 25 -4.29 12.85 -4.19
N VAL A 26 -4.57 12.11 -3.12
CA VAL A 26 -5.83 12.22 -2.37
C VAL A 26 -5.94 13.56 -1.61
N VAL A 27 -4.82 14.07 -1.07
CA VAL A 27 -4.78 15.41 -0.43
C VAL A 27 -5.10 16.51 -1.44
N LEU A 28 -4.49 16.46 -2.63
CA LEU A 28 -4.65 17.48 -3.67
C LEU A 28 -6.02 17.41 -4.36
N PHE A 29 -6.62 16.22 -4.44
CA PHE A 29 -7.89 15.96 -5.11
C PHE A 29 -8.89 15.23 -4.20
N PRO A 30 -9.43 15.87 -3.15
CA PRO A 30 -10.27 15.18 -2.16
C PRO A 30 -11.56 14.58 -2.74
N GLY A 31 -12.05 15.08 -3.89
CA GLY A 31 -13.23 14.57 -4.57
C GLY A 31 -13.11 13.13 -5.09
N ILE A 32 -11.89 12.59 -5.28
CA ILE A 32 -11.70 11.20 -5.70
C ILE A 32 -11.80 10.19 -4.53
N ARG A 33 -11.73 10.66 -3.29
CA ARG A 33 -11.66 9.80 -2.09
C ARG A 33 -12.85 8.85 -1.95
N PRO A 34 -14.12 9.27 -2.10
CA PRO A 34 -15.25 8.35 -1.94
C PRO A 34 -15.21 7.22 -2.98
N ALA A 35 -14.89 7.55 -4.24
CA ALA A 35 -14.76 6.56 -5.30
C ALA A 35 -13.57 5.61 -5.04
N PHE A 36 -12.42 6.15 -4.61
CA PHE A 36 -11.25 5.32 -4.27
C PHE A 36 -11.56 4.35 -3.12
N MET A 37 -12.22 4.81 -2.06
CA MET A 37 -12.61 3.96 -0.94
C MET A 37 -13.57 2.84 -1.39
N GLN A 38 -14.57 3.19 -2.20
CA GLN A 38 -15.56 2.22 -2.70
C GLN A 38 -14.95 1.18 -3.64
N TYR A 39 -14.15 1.62 -4.64
CA TYR A 39 -13.71 0.76 -5.73
C TYR A 39 -12.35 0.10 -5.49
N ALA A 40 -11.42 0.75 -4.80
CA ALA A 40 -10.08 0.20 -4.55
C ALA A 40 -9.96 -0.50 -3.19
N LEU A 41 -10.67 0.00 -2.17
CA LEU A 41 -10.58 -0.52 -0.80
C LEU A 41 -11.82 -1.31 -0.36
N HIS A 42 -12.89 -1.29 -1.15
CA HIS A 42 -14.17 -1.93 -0.83
C HIS A 42 -14.75 -1.48 0.53
N THR A 43 -14.58 -0.20 0.86
CA THR A 43 -15.10 0.42 2.08
C THR A 43 -15.87 1.71 1.76
N THR A 44 -16.81 2.07 2.64
CA THR A 44 -17.50 3.37 2.58
C THR A 44 -17.04 4.26 3.73
N VAL A 45 -16.87 5.55 3.45
CA VAL A 45 -16.61 6.59 4.47
C VAL A 45 -17.49 7.79 4.18
N GLY A 46 -17.97 8.47 5.24
CA GLY A 46 -18.73 9.71 5.10
C GLY A 46 -17.88 10.86 4.53
N LEU A 47 -18.52 11.77 3.80
CA LEU A 47 -17.91 13.05 3.39
C LEU A 47 -17.72 13.93 4.64
N GLY A 48 -16.52 14.52 4.82
CA GLY A 48 -16.26 15.49 5.89
C GLY A 48 -15.38 15.00 7.05
N GLU A 49 -15.04 13.71 7.14
CA GLU A 49 -14.06 13.27 8.13
C GLU A 49 -12.64 13.71 7.75
N ASN A 50 -11.98 14.46 8.64
CA ASN A 50 -10.59 14.86 8.50
C ASN A 50 -9.64 13.68 8.77
N VAL A 51 -9.52 12.79 7.79
CA VAL A 51 -8.65 11.60 7.86
C VAL A 51 -7.28 11.80 7.22
N MET A 52 -7.00 12.96 6.62
CA MET A 52 -5.73 13.24 5.93
C MET A 52 -4.81 14.05 6.84
N THR A 53 -4.35 13.42 7.92
CA THR A 53 -3.47 14.00 8.92
C THR A 53 -2.06 13.39 8.80
N ILE A 54 -1.08 14.01 9.47
CA ILE A 54 0.27 13.43 9.57
C ILE A 54 0.23 12.06 10.26
N ALA A 55 -0.61 11.90 11.29
CA ALA A 55 -0.74 10.65 12.03
C ALA A 55 -1.28 9.51 11.14
N THR A 56 -2.28 9.80 10.31
CA THR A 56 -2.84 8.80 9.38
C THR A 56 -1.91 8.53 8.20
N PHE A 57 -1.13 9.53 7.76
CA PHE A 57 -0.06 9.34 6.78
C PHE A 57 1.01 8.36 7.30
N VAL A 58 1.57 8.61 8.49
CA VAL A 58 2.61 7.75 9.06
C VAL A 58 2.07 6.36 9.35
N SER A 59 0.87 6.26 9.94
CA SER A 59 0.22 4.98 10.21
C SER A 59 0.00 4.18 8.92
N GLY A 60 -0.53 4.82 7.89
CA GLY A 60 -0.75 4.17 6.60
C GLY A 60 0.56 3.75 5.93
N LEU A 61 1.60 4.59 5.94
CA LEU A 61 2.90 4.25 5.37
C LEU A 61 3.49 2.98 6.01
N VAL A 62 3.41 2.87 7.34
CA VAL A 62 3.85 1.69 8.08
C VAL A 62 3.01 0.47 7.73
N ILE A 63 1.68 0.58 7.80
CA ILE A 63 0.75 -0.52 7.53
C ILE A 63 0.95 -1.05 6.11
N TRP A 64 1.01 -0.18 5.10
CA TRP A 64 1.17 -0.59 3.70
C TRP A 64 2.53 -1.23 3.42
N ASN A 65 3.61 -0.77 4.06
CA ASN A 65 4.91 -1.45 3.96
C ASN A 65 4.84 -2.87 4.53
N ILE A 66 4.25 -3.05 5.71
CA ILE A 66 4.11 -4.37 6.34
C ILE A 66 3.31 -5.30 5.42
N ILE A 67 2.15 -4.85 4.93
CA ILE A 67 1.29 -5.64 4.04
C ILE A 67 2.04 -6.01 2.75
N ALA A 68 2.74 -5.07 2.12
CA ALA A 68 3.47 -5.33 0.89
C ALA A 68 4.62 -6.33 1.09
N LEU A 69 5.37 -6.22 2.18
CA LEU A 69 6.44 -7.17 2.49
C LEU A 69 5.90 -8.58 2.73
N LEU A 70 4.78 -8.71 3.45
CA LEU A 70 4.13 -10.01 3.67
C LEU A 70 3.61 -10.60 2.37
N ALA A 71 2.91 -9.82 1.55
CA ALA A 71 2.34 -10.28 0.28
C ALA A 71 3.43 -10.73 -0.71
N VAL A 72 4.47 -9.90 -0.90
CA VAL A 72 5.58 -10.23 -1.81
C VAL A 72 6.44 -11.36 -1.25
N GLY A 73 6.64 -11.42 0.06
CA GLY A 73 7.33 -12.54 0.72
C GLY A 73 6.61 -13.87 0.49
N LEU A 74 5.29 -13.89 0.68
CA LEU A 74 4.45 -15.06 0.39
C LEU A 74 4.54 -15.45 -1.09
N PHE A 75 4.41 -14.49 -2.00
CA PHE A 75 4.56 -14.75 -3.43
C PHE A 75 5.91 -15.40 -3.76
N ALA A 76 7.01 -14.84 -3.26
CA ALA A 76 8.35 -15.36 -3.52
C ALA A 76 8.56 -16.76 -2.89
N PHE A 77 7.98 -17.01 -1.72
CA PHE A 77 7.98 -18.34 -1.09
C PHE A 77 7.25 -19.36 -1.96
N LEU A 78 6.03 -19.05 -2.40
CA LEU A 78 5.23 -19.93 -3.26
C LEU A 78 5.92 -20.18 -4.60
N PHE A 79 6.43 -19.14 -5.24
CA PHE A 79 7.16 -19.22 -6.51
C PHE A 79 8.37 -20.16 -6.43
N ASN A 80 9.10 -20.14 -5.31
CA ASN A 80 10.26 -21.00 -5.12
C ASN A 80 9.90 -22.45 -4.74
N ARG A 81 8.68 -22.71 -4.23
CA ARG A 81 8.25 -24.03 -3.72
C ARG A 81 7.40 -24.81 -4.72
N ILE A 82 6.58 -24.12 -5.51
CA ILE A 82 5.76 -24.76 -6.55
C ILE A 82 6.67 -25.01 -7.76
N LYS A 83 7.15 -26.25 -7.89
CA LYS A 83 7.82 -26.70 -9.10
C LYS A 83 6.77 -27.03 -10.15
N THR A 84 6.93 -26.45 -11.34
CA THR A 84 6.27 -26.94 -12.55
C THR A 84 6.95 -28.21 -13.01
#